data_AF-A0A935T7A3-F1
#
_entry.id   AF-A0A935T7A3-F1
#
_cell.length_a   1.000
_cell.length_b   1.000
_cell.length_c   1.000
_cell.angle_alpha   90.00
_cell.angle_beta   90.00
_cell.angle_gamma   90.00
#
_symmetry.space_group_name_H-M   'P 1'
#
loop_
_entity.id
_entity.type
_entity.pdbx_description
1 polymer ?
#
loop_
_entity_poly.entity_id
_entity_poly.type
_entity_poly.pdbx_seq_one_letter_code
_entity_poly.pdbx_strand_id
1 'polypeptide(L)' 'MITSTTVWTVKSGDTLPMIAAQVYGDPRLWRPIADANGIANPLRFPGQQDFGRLLLVPAQQA' A
#
# COMPACT_ATOMS: atom_id res chain seq x y z
N MET A 1 -19.58 -10.07 8.53
CA MET A 1 -18.19 -9.65 8.76
C MET A 1 -17.38 -10.04 7.52
N ILE A 2 -17.12 -9.10 6.61
CA ILE A 2 -16.19 -9.29 5.49
C ILE A 2 -15.22 -8.12 5.53
N THR A 3 -13.95 -8.37 5.87
CA THR A 3 -12.89 -7.37 5.76
C THR A 3 -12.39 -7.38 4.32
N SER A 4 -12.87 -6.44 3.49
CA SER A 4 -12.51 -6.35 2.08
C SER A 4 -11.03 -5.95 1.92
N THR A 5 -10.14 -6.92 1.73
CA THR A 5 -8.72 -6.64 1.48
C THR A 5 -8.52 -6.44 -0.02
N THR A 6 -8.06 -5.25 -0.41
CA THR A 6 -7.75 -4.95 -1.81
C THR A 6 -6.30 -5.33 -2.10
N VAL A 7 -6.06 -6.02 -3.21
CA VAL A 7 -4.71 -6.31 -3.70
C VAL A 7 -4.33 -5.28 -4.75
N TRP A 8 -3.19 -4.62 -4.56
CA TRP A 8 -2.64 -3.63 -5.47
C TRP A 8 -1.38 -4.17 -6.15
N THR A 9 -1.33 -4.17 -7.48
CA THR A 9 -0.11 -4.49 -8.21
C THR A 9 0.74 -3.23 -8.34
N VAL A 10 1.91 -3.22 -7.69
CA VAL A 10 2.84 -2.08 -7.71
C VAL A 10 3.36 -1.85 -9.12
N LYS A 11 3.30 -0.61 -9.59
CA LYS A 11 3.87 -0.19 -10.88
C LYS A 11 4.96 0.84 -10.69
N SER A 12 5.77 1.05 -11.73
CA SER A 12 6.77 2.11 -11.71
C SER A 12 6.10 3.48 -11.54
N GLY A 13 6.48 4.21 -10.50
CA GLY A 13 5.89 5.52 -10.17
C GLY A 13 4.75 5.46 -9.15
N ASP A 14 4.28 4.27 -8.76
CA ASP A 14 3.41 4.18 -7.59
C ASP A 14 4.20 4.56 -6.34
N THR A 15 3.50 5.10 -5.34
CA THR A 15 4.07 5.38 -4.02
C THR A 15 3.05 4.97 -2.96
N LEU A 16 3.49 4.60 -1.75
CA LEU A 16 2.53 4.24 -0.69
C LEU A 16 1.51 5.35 -0.40
N PRO A 17 1.89 6.65 -0.37
CA PRO A 17 0.92 7.72 -0.22
C PRO A 17 -0.07 7.82 -1.39
N MET A 18 0.36 7.57 -2.64
CA MET A 18 -0.56 7.52 -3.79
C MET A 18 -1.56 6.37 -3.66
N ILE A 19 -1.07 5.17 -3.32
CA ILE A 19 -1.93 3.99 -3.15
C ILE A 19 -2.91 4.23 -2.00
N ALA A 20 -2.44 4.79 -0.88
CA ALA A 20 -3.29 5.16 0.25
C ALA A 20 -4.33 6.22 -0.13
N ALA A 21 -3.95 7.26 -0.86
CA ALA A 21 -4.90 8.26 -1.36
C ALA A 21 -5.93 7.64 -2.31
N GLN A 22 -5.53 6.68 -3.13
CA GLN A 22 -6.43 6.07 -4.11
C GLN A 22 -7.39 5.06 -3.47
N VAL A 23 -6.95 4.31 -2.46
CA VAL A 23 -7.77 3.29 -1.79
C VAL A 23 -8.56 3.87 -0.62
N TYR A 24 -7.93 4.70 0.20
CA TYR A 24 -8.54 5.27 1.41
C TYR A 24 -9.01 6.71 1.25
N GLY A 25 -8.65 7.40 0.17
CA GLY A 25 -8.89 8.83 0.03
C GLY A 25 -7.94 9.72 0.82
N ASP A 26 -7.08 9.15 1.68
CA ASP A 26 -6.10 9.90 2.47
C ASP A 26 -4.67 9.37 2.23
N PRO A 27 -3.77 10.18 1.64
CA PRO A 27 -2.38 9.79 1.43
C PRO A 27 -1.62 9.53 2.73
N ARG A 28 -2.08 10.00 3.89
CA ARG A 28 -1.42 9.80 5.20
C ARG A 28 -1.60 8.38 5.74
N LEU A 29 -2.52 7.61 5.16
CA LEU A 29 -2.84 6.24 5.56
C LEU A 29 -1.94 5.19 4.89
N TRP A 30 -0.73 5.57 4.48
CA TRP A 30 0.26 4.66 3.95
C TRP A 30 0.85 3.71 5.01
N ARG A 31 0.79 4.09 6.29
CA ARG A 31 1.33 3.31 7.43
C ARG A 31 0.73 1.89 7.53
N PRO A 32 -0.60 1.72 7.63
CA PRO A 32 -1.19 0.38 7.71
C PRO A 32 -0.89 -0.48 6.47
N ILE A 33 -0.72 0.14 5.30
CA ILE A 33 -0.27 -0.56 4.09
C ILE A 33 1.16 -1.09 4.26
N ALA A 34 2.07 -0.25 4.76
CA ALA A 34 3.45 -0.64 5.01
C ALA A 34 3.54 -1.78 6.04
N ASP A 35 2.80 -1.66 7.15
CA ASP A 35 2.74 -2.68 8.20
C ASP A 35 2.19 -4.00 7.67
N ALA A 36 1.09 -3.97 6.92
CA ALA A 36 0.47 -5.17 6.34
C ALA A 36 1.38 -5.92 5.35
N ASN A 37 2.36 -5.22 4.74
CA ASN A 37 3.28 -5.80 3.74
C ASN A 37 4.72 -5.95 4.25
N GLY A 38 4.98 -5.65 5.53
CA GLY A 38 6.32 -5.71 6.11
C GLY A 38 7.31 -4.72 5.47
N ILE A 39 6.83 -3.55 5.01
CA ILE A 39 7.67 -2.54 4.37
C ILE A 39 8.39 -1.73 5.45
N ALA A 40 9.62 -2.14 5.75
CA ALA A 40 10.43 -1.50 6.79
C ALA A 40 10.83 -0.05 6.46
N ASN A 41 10.98 0.29 5.17
CA ASN A 41 11.37 1.63 4.77
C ASN A 41 10.44 2.17 3.66
N PRO A 42 9.43 2.99 4.01
CA PRO A 42 8.48 3.54 3.04
C PRO A 42 9.12 4.54 2.08
N LEU A 43 10.27 5.14 2.40
CA LEU A 43 10.98 6.07 1.52
C LEU A 43 11.79 5.35 0.44
N ARG A 44 12.14 4.08 0.66
CA ARG A 44 12.82 3.23 -0.33
C ARG A 44 11.83 2.38 -1.14
N PHE A 45 10.54 2.55 -0.88
CA PHE A 45 9.48 1.76 -1.47
C PHE A 45 8.54 2.66 -2.31
N PRO A 46 8.12 2.20 -3.51
CA PRO A 46 8.57 0.98 -4.19
C PRO A 46 9.94 1.16 -4.84
N GLY A 47 10.81 0.15 -4.72
CA GLY A 47 12.04 0.08 -5.48
C GLY A 47 11.87 -0.73 -6.77
N GLN A 48 12.93 -0.80 -7.58
CA GLN A 48 12.91 -1.51 -8.86
C GLN A 48 12.55 -3.00 -8.72
N GLN A 49 12.94 -3.60 -7.59
CA GLN A 49 12.59 -4.98 -7.23
C GLN A 49 11.13 -5.19 -6.78
N ASP A 50 10.41 -4.11 -6.44
CA ASP A 50 9.03 -4.20 -5.95
C ASP A 50 8.00 -4.01 -7.07
N PHE A 51 8.43 -3.62 -8.28
CA PHE A 51 7.52 -3.49 -9.41
C PHE A 51 6.95 -4.86 -9.81
N GLY A 52 5.63 -4.93 -9.97
CA GLY A 52 4.90 -6.18 -10.18
C GLY A 52 4.58 -6.94 -8.89
N ARG A 53 5.07 -6.49 -7.73
CA ARG A 53 4.71 -7.08 -6.43
C ARG A 53 3.25 -6.78 -6.11
N LEU A 54 2.57 -7.79 -5.57
CA LEU A 54 1.24 -7.63 -5.00
C LEU A 54 1.35 -7.06 -3.59
N LEU A 55 0.66 -5.95 -3.37
CA LEU A 55 0.55 -5.29 -2.09
C LEU A 55 -0.83 -5.52 -1.49
N LEU A 56 -0.85 -5.94 -0.23
CA LEU A 56 -2.06 -6.05 0.55
C LEU A 56 -2.45 -4.66 1.06
N VAL A 57 -3.57 -4.13 0.60
CA VAL A 57 -4.14 -2.89 1.10
C VAL A 57 -5.31 -3.27 2.01
N PRO A 58 -5.10 -3.37 3.34
CA PRO A 58 -6.16 -3.79 4.25
C PRO A 58 -7.29 -2.75 4.23
N ALA A 59 -8.56 -3.16 4.31
CA ALA A 59 -9.62 -2.20 4.61
C ALA A 59 -9.28 -1.50 5.91
N GLN A 60 -9.33 -0.16 5.93
CA GLN A 60 -9.01 0.61 7.12
C GLN A 60 -9.97 0.20 8.23
N GLN A 61 -9.45 -0.50 9.23
CA GLN A 61 -10.22 -0.83 10.43
C GLN A 61 -10.39 0.50 11.17
N ALA A 62 -11.65 0.95 11.27
CA ALA A 62 -12.03 2.16 11.98
C ALA A 62 -11.66 2.08 13.47
#